data_AF-A0A352PPU4-F1
#
_entry.id   AF-A0A352PPU4-F1
#
_cell.length_a   1.000
_cell.length_b   1.000
_cell.length_c   1.000
_cell.angle_alpha   90.00
_cell.angle_beta   90.00
_cell.angle_gamma   90.00
#
_symmetry.space_group_name_H-M   'P 1'
#
loop_
_entity.id
_entity.type
_entity.pdbx_description
1 polymer ?
#
loop_
_entity_poly.entity_id
_entity_poly.type
_entity_poly.pdbx_seq_one_letter_code
_entity_poly.pdbx_strand_id
1 'polypeptide(L)'
;MARIVYRHPRLSKFDYHILTDLDFWDARRVLRDLVTVKRNFGDWPPGDEFPTQVVAEGVSRKVIKEVERRLSKAIISPPRHVIVRSILMQEYFEFDPALYYPQRWSQSRMLHFTYKRLPLEQGLLNNLYQTVELTVVNGRIQVRRVQRAEKCDPVIRTAQDARRRAEVPSCF
;
A
#
# COMPACT_ATOMS: atom_id res chain seq x y z
N MET A 1 10.87 8.85 -0.44
CA MET A 1 9.97 9.48 -1.43
C MET A 1 9.65 8.44 -2.47
N ALA A 2 8.51 8.52 -3.15
CA ALA A 2 8.20 7.53 -4.18
C ALA A 2 9.13 7.68 -5.39
N ARG A 3 9.74 6.56 -5.82
CA ARG A 3 10.53 6.46 -7.05
C ARG A 3 9.59 6.38 -8.25
N ILE A 4 10.07 6.89 -9.39
CA ILE A 4 9.35 6.91 -10.65
C ILE A 4 10.24 6.25 -11.71
N VAL A 5 9.70 5.27 -12.42
CA VAL A 5 10.33 4.64 -13.59
C VAL A 5 9.45 4.94 -14.79
N TYR A 6 9.99 5.64 -15.79
CA TYR A 6 9.27 5.91 -17.02
C TYR A 6 9.29 4.67 -17.90
N ARG A 7 8.12 4.22 -18.34
CA ARG A 7 8.04 3.11 -19.29
C ARG A 7 8.37 3.62 -20.68
N HIS A 8 9.18 2.87 -21.41
CA HIS A 8 9.55 3.23 -22.77
C HIS A 8 8.29 3.36 -23.66
N PRO A 9 8.13 4.45 -24.45
CA PRO A 9 6.92 4.68 -25.24
C PRO A 9 6.56 3.52 -26.18
N ARG A 10 7.54 2.87 -26.80
CA ARG A 10 7.32 1.68 -27.66
C ARG A 10 6.74 0.47 -26.93
N LEU A 11 6.85 0.42 -25.60
CA LEU A 11 6.34 -0.67 -24.76
C LEU A 11 5.03 -0.30 -24.04
N SER A 12 4.42 0.83 -24.41
CA SER A 12 3.20 1.37 -23.82
C SER A 12 2.20 1.76 -24.92
N LYS A 13 0.91 1.61 -24.63
CA LYS A 13 -0.16 2.16 -25.48
C LYS A 13 -0.54 3.60 -25.08
N PHE A 14 0.00 4.08 -23.96
CA PHE A 14 -0.32 5.37 -23.35
C PHE A 14 0.79 6.38 -23.59
N ASP A 15 0.40 7.63 -23.86
CA ASP A 15 1.32 8.77 -24.04
C ASP A 15 2.13 9.05 -22.77
N TYR A 16 1.51 8.86 -21.62
CA TYR A 16 2.15 8.95 -20.32
C TYR A 16 2.00 7.63 -19.58
N HIS A 17 3.13 6.99 -19.27
CA HIS A 17 3.17 5.73 -18.53
C HIS A 17 4.39 5.71 -17.62
N ILE A 18 4.13 5.71 -16.31
CA ILE A 18 5.16 5.51 -15.30
C ILE A 18 4.82 4.35 -14.37
N LEU A 19 5.84 3.77 -13.76
CA LEU A 19 5.73 2.84 -12.64
C LEU A 19 6.27 3.52 -11.38
N THR A 20 5.67 3.21 -10.23
CA THR A 20 6.09 3.78 -8.94
C THR A 20 6.06 2.73 -7.83
N ASP A 21 6.98 2.87 -6.88
CA ASP A 21 7.09 2.07 -5.65
C ASP A 21 6.09 2.50 -4.57
N LEU A 22 5.23 3.49 -4.86
CA LEU A 22 4.09 3.82 -4.02
C LEU A 22 3.00 2.76 -4.17
N ASP A 23 2.48 2.24 -3.05
CA ASP A 23 1.37 1.28 -3.05
C ASP A 23 0.16 1.78 -3.86
N PHE A 24 -0.49 0.85 -4.56
CA PHE A 24 -1.61 1.10 -5.47
C PHE A 24 -2.73 1.94 -4.85
N TRP A 25 -3.15 1.62 -3.63
CA TRP A 25 -4.27 2.34 -3.00
C TRP A 25 -3.87 3.76 -2.57
N ASP A 26 -2.63 3.94 -2.14
CA ASP A 26 -2.12 5.26 -1.77
C ASP A 26 -1.91 6.12 -3.02
N ALA A 27 -1.40 5.54 -4.11
CA ALA A 27 -1.29 6.21 -5.40
C ALA A 27 -2.66 6.62 -5.94
N ARG A 28 -3.67 5.73 -5.87
CA ARG A 28 -5.04 6.03 -6.28
C ARG A 28 -5.64 7.20 -5.50
N ARG A 29 -5.35 7.29 -4.20
CA ARG A 29 -5.79 8.40 -3.34
C ARG A 29 -5.05 9.71 -3.67
N VAL A 30 -3.73 9.66 -3.86
CA VAL A 30 -2.88 10.83 -4.09
C VAL A 30 -3.10 11.42 -5.49
N LEU A 31 -3.31 10.57 -6.49
CA LEU A 31 -3.46 10.94 -7.91
C LEU A 31 -4.91 11.03 -8.36
N ARG A 32 -5.84 11.05 -7.41
CA ARG A 32 -7.28 11.16 -7.67
C ARG A 32 -7.57 12.29 -8.67
N ASP A 33 -8.40 11.98 -9.65
CA ASP A 33 -8.91 12.88 -10.70
C ASP A 33 -7.85 13.43 -11.68
N LEU A 34 -6.59 12.96 -11.63
CA LEU A 34 -5.55 13.39 -12.56
C LEU A 34 -5.27 12.39 -13.69
N VAL A 35 -5.22 11.10 -13.34
CA VAL A 35 -4.68 10.04 -14.20
C VAL A 35 -5.27 8.69 -13.80
N THR A 36 -5.16 7.70 -14.67
CA THR A 36 -5.59 6.34 -14.37
C THR A 36 -4.48 5.61 -13.61
N VAL A 37 -4.82 5.03 -12.46
CA VAL A 37 -3.91 4.23 -11.64
C VAL A 37 -4.27 2.76 -11.79
N LYS A 38 -3.29 1.92 -12.12
CA LYS A 38 -3.42 0.47 -12.31
C LYS A 38 -2.41 -0.26 -11.43
N ARG A 39 -2.67 -1.53 -11.10
CA ARG A 39 -1.70 -2.40 -10.44
C ARG A 39 -0.62 -2.84 -11.44
N ASN A 40 0.61 -2.98 -10.99
CA ASN A 40 1.67 -3.60 -11.77
C ASN A 40 1.73 -5.11 -11.48
N PHE A 41 1.50 -5.91 -12.51
CA PHE A 41 1.66 -7.36 -12.47
C PHE A 41 2.82 -7.84 -13.36
N GLY A 42 3.63 -6.91 -13.88
CA GLY A 42 4.79 -7.26 -14.70
C GLY A 42 6.03 -7.56 -13.88
N ASP A 43 7.02 -8.13 -14.55
CA ASP A 43 8.31 -8.53 -13.96
C ASP A 43 9.42 -7.47 -14.16
N TRP A 44 9.21 -6.50 -15.04
CA TRP A 44 10.22 -5.51 -15.44
C TRP A 44 9.65 -4.08 -15.53
N PRO A 45 9.76 -3.25 -14.47
CA PRO A 45 10.19 -3.62 -13.12
C PRO A 45 9.13 -4.46 -12.39
N PRO A 46 9.52 -5.28 -11.39
CA PRO A 46 8.62 -6.23 -10.74
C PRO A 46 7.55 -5.53 -9.90
N GLY A 47 6.32 -6.06 -9.93
CA GLY A 47 5.18 -5.53 -9.16
C GLY A 47 5.37 -5.56 -7.64
N ASP A 48 6.26 -6.43 -7.13
CA ASP A 48 6.59 -6.47 -5.71
C ASP A 48 7.47 -5.30 -5.25
N GLU A 49 8.20 -4.66 -6.17
CA GLU A 49 8.99 -3.46 -5.89
C GLU A 49 8.28 -2.19 -6.38
N PHE A 50 7.65 -2.25 -7.54
CA PHE A 50 6.91 -1.16 -8.18
C PHE A 50 5.45 -1.57 -8.39
N PRO A 51 4.59 -1.58 -7.35
CA PRO A 51 3.25 -2.16 -7.39
C PRO A 51 2.24 -1.38 -8.24
N THR A 52 2.62 -0.17 -8.69
CA THR A 52 1.67 0.76 -9.29
C THR A 52 2.13 1.24 -10.65
N GLN A 53 1.21 1.19 -11.61
CA GLN A 53 1.30 1.85 -12.91
C GLN A 53 0.42 3.09 -12.90
N VAL A 54 0.91 4.19 -13.44
CA VAL A 54 0.15 5.42 -13.66
C VAL A 54 0.16 5.71 -15.14
N VAL A 55 -1.04 5.77 -15.73
CA VAL A 55 -1.23 5.86 -17.18
C VAL A 55 -2.22 6.97 -17.56
N ALA A 56 -1.96 7.65 -18.67
CA ALA A 56 -2.87 8.63 -19.25
C ALA A 56 -2.64 8.81 -20.76
N GLU A 57 -3.69 9.21 -21.46
CA GLU A 57 -3.70 9.55 -22.90
C GLU A 57 -4.04 11.03 -23.06
N GLY A 58 -3.42 11.72 -24.03
CA GLY A 58 -3.70 13.12 -24.32
C GLY A 58 -3.46 14.09 -23.14
N VAL A 59 -2.63 13.71 -22.17
CA VAL A 59 -2.47 14.46 -20.92
C VAL A 59 -1.56 15.68 -21.11
N SER A 60 -1.97 16.82 -20.55
CA SER A 60 -1.16 18.05 -20.62
C SER A 60 0.11 17.97 -19.76
N ARG A 61 1.16 18.69 -20.17
CA ARG A 61 2.40 18.83 -19.38
C ARG A 61 2.17 19.35 -17.95
N LYS A 62 1.13 20.16 -17.74
CA LYS A 62 0.77 20.69 -16.41
C LYS A 62 0.29 19.57 -15.48
N VAL A 63 -0.52 18.65 -15.99
CA VAL A 63 -1.00 17.49 -15.23
C VAL A 63 0.14 16.53 -14.92
N ILE A 64 1.03 16.26 -15.89
CA ILE A 64 2.24 15.43 -15.66
C ILE A 64 3.08 15.98 -14.50
N LYS A 65 3.40 17.29 -14.53
CA LYS A 65 4.16 17.93 -13.45
C LYS A 65 3.44 17.84 -12.10
N GLU A 66 2.11 17.96 -12.09
CA GLU A 66 1.33 17.83 -10.86
C GLU A 66 1.35 16.39 -10.32
N VAL A 67 1.29 15.37 -11.19
CA VAL A 67 1.45 13.96 -10.81
C VAL A 67 2.82 13.72 -10.16
N GLU A 68 3.90 14.14 -10.81
CA GLU A 68 5.28 14.01 -10.29
C GLU A 68 5.46 14.76 -8.97
N ARG A 69 4.88 15.95 -8.84
CA ARG A 69 4.89 16.76 -7.60
C ARG A 69 4.14 16.07 -6.46
N ARG A 70 3.04 15.37 -6.74
CA ARG A 70 2.28 14.65 -5.72
C ARG A 70 2.99 13.37 -5.29
N LEU A 71 3.54 12.61 -6.25
CA LEU A 71 4.30 11.37 -5.98
C LEU A 71 5.58 11.65 -5.19
N SER A 72 6.33 12.69 -5.55
CA SER A 72 7.55 13.06 -4.82
C SER A 72 7.29 13.35 -3.33
N LYS A 73 6.13 13.91 -2.98
CA LYS A 73 5.74 14.18 -1.58
C LYS A 73 5.21 12.95 -0.85
N ALA A 74 4.87 11.88 -1.56
CA ALA A 74 4.31 10.68 -0.96
C ALA A 74 5.36 9.88 -0.19
N ILE A 75 4.98 9.41 0.99
CA ILE A 75 5.79 8.49 1.80
C ILE A 75 5.44 7.05 1.41
N ILE A 76 6.45 6.31 0.99
CA ILE A 76 6.31 4.90 0.62
C ILE A 76 6.24 4.02 1.86
N SER A 77 5.80 2.79 1.66
CA SER A 77 5.89 1.67 2.61
C SER A 77 5.99 0.40 1.78
N PRO A 78 6.30 -0.75 2.39
CA PRO A 78 6.18 -2.02 1.69
C PRO A 78 4.78 -2.15 1.06
N PRO A 79 4.67 -2.67 -0.17
CA PRO A 79 3.38 -2.86 -0.82
C PRO A 79 2.47 -3.78 -0.01
N ARG A 80 1.18 -3.43 0.09
CA ARG A 80 0.22 -4.16 0.93
C ARG A 80 0.12 -5.63 0.53
N HIS A 81 0.16 -5.93 -0.78
CA HIS A 81 0.06 -7.30 -1.28
C HIS A 81 1.27 -8.16 -0.88
N VAL A 82 2.48 -7.57 -0.82
CA VAL A 82 3.69 -8.25 -0.34
C VAL A 82 3.58 -8.59 1.13
N ILE A 83 3.11 -7.64 1.95
CA ILE A 83 2.88 -7.87 3.39
C ILE A 83 1.87 -9.00 3.59
N VAL A 84 0.70 -8.91 2.95
CA VAL A 84 -0.39 -9.89 3.07
C VAL A 84 0.08 -11.28 2.65
N ARG A 85 0.75 -11.38 1.49
CA ARG A 85 1.28 -12.65 0.98
C ARG A 85 2.32 -13.26 1.92
N SER A 86 3.19 -12.46 2.50
CA SER A 86 4.21 -12.95 3.43
C SER A 86 3.59 -13.45 4.74
N ILE A 87 2.63 -12.71 5.31
CA ILE A 87 1.90 -13.17 6.51
C ILE A 87 1.15 -14.48 6.23
N LEU A 88 0.62 -14.68 5.02
CA LEU A 88 -0.05 -15.92 4.64
C LEU A 88 0.90 -17.11 4.55
N MET A 89 2.05 -16.90 3.93
CA MET A 89 2.97 -17.99 3.59
C MET A 89 3.97 -18.27 4.71
N GLN A 90 4.29 -17.27 5.53
CA GLN A 90 5.40 -17.28 6.48
C GLN A 90 4.97 -16.84 7.89
N GLU A 91 3.68 -16.56 8.11
CA GLU A 91 3.08 -16.07 9.37
C GLU A 91 3.49 -14.65 9.81
N TYR A 92 4.58 -14.11 9.25
CA TYR A 92 5.06 -12.76 9.49
C TYR A 92 5.61 -12.10 8.22
N PHE A 93 5.82 -10.80 8.30
CA PHE A 93 6.56 -10.01 7.33
C PHE A 93 7.53 -9.09 8.07
N GLU A 94 8.77 -8.98 7.61
CA GLU A 94 9.78 -8.12 8.20
C GLU A 94 10.42 -7.22 7.14
N PHE A 95 10.68 -5.96 7.50
CA PHE A 95 11.37 -5.04 6.61
C PHE A 95 12.25 -4.04 7.36
N ASP A 96 13.27 -3.54 6.67
CA ASP A 96 14.11 -2.45 7.14
C ASP A 96 13.35 -1.10 6.98
N PRO A 97 13.03 -0.39 8.08
CA PRO A 97 12.34 0.89 8.00
C PRO A 97 13.13 1.97 7.23
N ALA A 98 14.47 1.90 7.19
CA ALA A 98 15.31 2.89 6.52
C ALA A 98 15.10 2.91 4.99
N LEU A 99 14.63 1.80 4.41
CA LEU A 99 14.32 1.70 2.99
C LEU A 99 13.04 2.46 2.60
N TYR A 100 12.14 2.73 3.55
CA TYR A 100 10.82 3.27 3.27
C TYR A 100 10.56 4.63 3.93
N TYR A 101 11.09 4.84 5.13
CA TYR A 101 10.71 5.95 5.98
C TYR A 101 11.83 6.98 6.11
N PRO A 102 11.48 8.28 6.25
CA PRO A 102 12.48 9.31 6.53
C PRO A 102 13.19 9.05 7.86
N GLN A 103 14.53 9.19 7.89
CA GLN A 103 15.34 8.99 9.11
C GLN A 103 14.88 9.85 10.30
N ARG A 104 14.31 11.04 10.03
CA ARG A 104 13.76 11.94 11.07
C ARG A 104 12.48 11.43 11.74
N TRP A 105 11.87 10.35 11.28
CA TRP A 105 10.67 9.79 11.91
C TRP A 105 11.05 8.97 13.13
N SER A 106 10.29 9.12 14.21
CA SER A 106 10.40 8.21 15.35
C SER A 106 9.88 6.83 14.98
N GLN A 107 10.39 5.80 15.66
CA GLN A 107 9.90 4.43 15.52
C GLN A 107 8.38 4.33 15.75
N SER A 108 7.85 5.02 16.77
CA SER A 108 6.41 5.06 17.06
C SER A 108 5.58 5.59 15.87
N ARG A 109 6.11 6.61 15.17
CA ARG A 109 5.46 7.18 13.98
C ARG A 109 5.51 6.20 12.81
N MET A 110 6.63 5.50 12.62
CA MET A 110 6.78 4.48 11.58
C MET A 110 5.81 3.31 11.81
N LEU A 111 5.71 2.81 13.04
CA LEU A 111 4.78 1.75 13.41
C LEU A 111 3.33 2.19 13.20
N HIS A 112 2.96 3.38 13.67
CA HIS A 112 1.63 3.93 13.46
C HIS A 112 1.29 4.06 11.97
N PHE A 113 2.21 4.61 11.18
CA PHE A 113 2.02 4.77 9.73
C PHE A 113 1.88 3.41 9.03
N THR A 114 2.71 2.43 9.38
CA THR A 114 2.63 1.07 8.85
C THR A 114 1.29 0.43 9.19
N TYR A 115 0.88 0.44 10.46
CA TYR A 115 -0.37 -0.15 10.93
C TYR A 115 -1.59 0.44 10.22
N LYS A 116 -1.65 1.77 10.06
CA LYS A 116 -2.75 2.46 9.37
C LYS A 116 -2.86 2.12 7.88
N ARG A 117 -1.79 1.60 7.27
CA ARG A 117 -1.79 1.18 5.87
C ARG A 117 -2.15 -0.29 5.70
N LEU A 118 -2.09 -1.11 6.74
CA LEU A 118 -2.49 -2.51 6.61
C LEU A 118 -3.96 -2.62 6.21
N PRO A 119 -4.32 -3.58 5.33
CA PRO A 119 -5.71 -3.82 4.95
C PRO A 119 -6.46 -4.56 6.07
N LEU A 120 -6.62 -3.91 7.23
CA LEU A 120 -7.24 -4.47 8.44
C LEU A 120 -8.76 -4.67 8.31
N GLU A 121 -9.36 -4.24 7.21
CA GLU A 121 -10.75 -4.57 6.86
C GLU A 121 -10.87 -5.97 6.27
N GLN A 122 -9.74 -6.62 5.95
CA GLN A 122 -9.73 -7.99 5.46
C GLN A 122 -9.65 -8.99 6.62
N GLY A 123 -10.57 -9.95 6.59
CA GLY A 123 -10.66 -11.03 7.59
C GLY A 123 -9.39 -11.87 7.73
N LEU A 124 -8.51 -11.83 6.73
CA LEU A 124 -7.26 -12.58 6.68
C LEU A 124 -6.20 -12.02 7.64
N LEU A 125 -6.12 -10.70 7.75
CA LEU A 125 -5.24 -10.01 8.68
C LEU A 125 -5.93 -9.72 10.02
N ASN A 126 -7.23 -9.43 9.98
CA ASN A 126 -7.95 -8.96 11.15
C ASN A 126 -9.39 -9.49 11.14
N ASN A 127 -9.70 -10.34 12.12
CA ASN A 127 -11.01 -10.94 12.30
C ASN A 127 -11.39 -10.98 13.79
N LEU A 128 -12.48 -11.69 14.11
CA LEU A 128 -13.01 -11.79 15.47
C LEU A 128 -12.01 -12.39 16.45
N TYR A 129 -11.11 -13.25 15.96
CA TYR A 129 -10.19 -14.05 16.76
C TYR A 129 -8.74 -13.62 16.61
N GLN A 130 -8.40 -12.97 15.51
CA GLN A 130 -7.02 -12.63 15.16
C GLN A 130 -6.89 -11.14 14.85
N THR A 131 -5.71 -10.61 15.10
CA THR A 131 -5.34 -9.25 14.72
C THR A 131 -3.88 -9.20 14.28
N VAL A 132 -3.42 -8.02 13.87
CA VAL A 132 -2.03 -7.80 13.49
C VAL A 132 -1.33 -7.02 14.60
N GLU A 133 -0.14 -7.48 14.95
CA GLU A 133 0.78 -6.76 15.83
C GLU A 133 1.99 -6.30 15.03
N LEU A 134 2.47 -5.09 15.35
CA LEU A 134 3.74 -4.60 14.83
C LEU A 134 4.73 -4.47 15.98
N THR A 135 5.89 -5.09 15.81
CA THR A 135 6.99 -5.06 16.77
C THR A 135 8.27 -4.61 16.08
N VAL A 136 9.26 -4.20 16.87
CA VAL A 136 10.60 -3.93 16.35
C VAL A 136 11.55 -4.97 16.90
N VAL A 137 12.20 -5.68 15.99
CA VAL A 137 13.14 -6.76 16.28
C VAL A 137 14.43 -6.43 15.55
N ASN A 138 15.54 -6.30 16.28
CA ASN A 138 16.86 -5.99 15.70
C ASN A 138 16.85 -4.78 14.74
N GLY A 139 16.11 -3.72 15.09
CA GLY A 139 16.01 -2.50 14.28
C GLY A 139 15.09 -2.59 13.06
N ARG A 140 14.47 -3.75 12.81
CA ARG A 140 13.51 -3.96 11.73
C ARG A 140 12.08 -3.95 12.24
N ILE A 141 11.14 -3.56 11.39
CA ILE A 141 9.71 -3.64 11.72
C ILE A 141 9.19 -4.99 11.27
N GLN A 142 8.66 -5.75 12.23
CA GLN A 142 7.97 -7.01 12.00
C GLN A 142 6.46 -6.79 12.09
N VAL A 143 5.73 -7.39 11.16
CA VAL A 143 4.27 -7.42 11.10
C VAL A 143 3.86 -8.87 11.21
N ARG A 144 3.08 -9.23 12.24
CA ARG A 144 2.67 -10.62 12.47
C ARG A 144 1.19 -10.72 12.82
N ARG A 145 0.57 -11.82 12.43
CA ARG A 145 -0.79 -12.13 12.88
C ARG A 145 -0.72 -12.77 14.27
N VAL A 146 -1.54 -12.29 15.19
CA VAL A 146 -1.62 -12.79 16.56
C VAL A 146 -3.04 -13.14 16.92
N GLN A 147 -3.20 -14.12 17.81
CA GLN A 147 -4.48 -14.47 18.40
C GLN A 147 -4.87 -13.39 19.42
N ARG A 148 -6.12 -12.94 19.37
CA ARG A 148 -6.70 -12.05 20.38
C ARG A 148 -6.92 -12.85 21.67
N ALA A 149 -6.72 -12.20 22.81
CA ALA A 149 -7.05 -12.79 24.12
C ALA A 149 -8.54 -13.15 24.23
N GLU A 150 -9.40 -12.36 23.57
CA GLU A 150 -10.85 -12.51 23.61
C GLU A 150 -11.44 -12.31 22.21
N LYS A 151 -12.59 -12.95 21.96
CA LYS A 151 -13.36 -12.74 20.73
C LYS A 151 -13.86 -11.30 20.67
N CYS A 152 -13.46 -10.57 19.64
CA CYS A 152 -13.83 -9.17 19.45
C CYS A 152 -14.95 -9.05 18.41
N ASP A 153 -16.21 -9.08 18.85
CA ASP A 153 -17.36 -8.83 17.98
C ASP A 153 -17.45 -7.33 17.64
N PRO A 154 -17.48 -6.94 16.34
CA PRO A 154 -17.56 -5.54 15.97
C PRO A 154 -18.95 -4.99 16.31
N VAL A 155 -18.98 -3.88 17.03
CA VAL A 155 -20.22 -3.20 17.41
C VAL A 155 -20.73 -2.42 16.20
N ILE A 156 -21.84 -2.86 15.59
CA ILE A 156 -22.49 -2.16 14.49
C ILE A 156 -23.35 -1.05 15.11
N ARG A 157 -22.91 0.21 14.96
CA ARG A 157 -23.67 1.36 15.47
C ARG A 157 -24.36 2.14 14.37
N THR A 158 -23.85 2.06 13.14
CA THR A 158 -24.32 2.86 12.01
C THR A 158 -24.56 2.02 10.76
N ALA A 159 -25.36 2.54 9.84
CA ALA A 159 -25.53 1.94 8.51
C ALA A 159 -24.21 1.84 7.73
N GLN A 160 -23.24 2.72 8.01
CA GLN A 160 -21.91 2.67 7.41
C GLN A 160 -21.10 1.49 7.94
N ASP A 161 -21.20 1.18 9.23
CA ASP A 161 -20.55 0.01 9.84
C ASP A 161 -21.11 -1.30 9.26
N ALA A 162 -22.43 -1.35 9.05
CA ALA A 162 -23.09 -2.48 8.41
C ALA A 162 -22.64 -2.67 6.96
N ARG A 163 -22.55 -1.58 6.16
CA ARG A 163 -22.07 -1.63 4.77
C ARG A 163 -20.61 -2.06 4.66
N ARG A 164 -19.71 -1.50 5.47
CA ARG A 164 -18.28 -1.91 5.46
C ARG A 164 -18.09 -3.38 5.78
N ARG A 165 -18.96 -3.98 6.59
CA ARG A 165 -18.90 -5.42 6.90
C ARG A 165 -19.41 -6.29 5.76
N ALA A 166 -20.41 -5.82 5.01
CA ALA A 166 -20.92 -6.52 3.82
C ALA A 166 -19.91 -6.45 2.65
N GLU A 167 -19.23 -5.32 2.50
CA GLU A 167 -18.15 -5.13 1.53
C GLU A 167 -16.82 -5.63 2.08
N VAL A 168 -16.60 -6.95 2.11
CA VAL A 168 -15.25 -7.48 2.32
C VAL A 168 -14.44 -7.17 1.05
N PRO A 169 -13.41 -6.31 1.08
CA PRO A 169 -12.62 -6.03 -0.11
C PRO A 169 -11.83 -7.30 -0.46
N SER A 170 -12.36 -8.13 -1.36
CA SER A 170 -11.80 -9.44 -1.72
C SER A 170 -10.60 -9.35 -2.64
N CYS A 171 -10.25 -8.15 -3.11
CA CYS A 171 -9.32 -7.98 -4.21
C CYS A 171 -7.90 -7.66 -3.70
N PHE A 172 -7.18 -8.68 -3.23
CA PHE A 172 -5.73 -8.74 -3.45
C PHE A 172 -5.45 -9.69 -4.59
#